data_AF-W7TUP9-F1
#
_entry.id   AF-W7TUP9-F1
#
_cell.length_a   1.000
_cell.length_b   1.000
_cell.length_c   1.000
_cell.angle_alpha   90.00
_cell.angle_beta   90.00
_cell.angle_gamma   90.00
#
_symmetry.space_group_name_H-M   'P 1'
#
loop_
_entity.id
_entity.type
_entity.pdbx_description
1 polymer ?
#
loop_
_entity_poly.entity_id
_entity_poly.type
_entity_poly.pdbx_seq_one_letter_code
_entity_poly.pdbx_strand_id
1 'polypeptide(L)'
;MSDRFMAVRKDIIVQGLAGSGAQAIYKRIIRFHILFDYLLTEQVPPVFDAHMGLNAVRSGLATLLDFFQNAHKHGRMADSENEVEPHLDEFLAYYTLLQLHDVLSSGERREAGPCDGDGWTKLFLHTYRVLEETELKSCENSKTKLRRRDFSLPRTQWALQYAKALAAGNWARFHRLCMNWDLVLREEDRTFHVLARCLIFKLFPITRRRSMELWSKVMFQKEKMSVDEVQRLLCFGNAKQTFDFMRLFGLELSCYCTCTSSDMKEGGRKQNAWERPESSSTATVTGCSQKKGINCHLYYKPRDALLHSPSIAQTYEDRQNIQATLCPRQDSWVLDAANMGEENLREGKIATEKLQELWKGMKKK
;
A
#
# COMPACT_ATOMS: atom_id res chain seq x y z
N MET A 1 -8.25 -14.03 -15.88
CA MET A 1 -9.13 -12.84 -15.79
C MET A 1 -8.43 -11.57 -16.26
N SER A 2 -7.19 -11.29 -15.83
CA SER A 2 -6.41 -10.12 -16.27
C SER A 2 -6.42 -9.91 -17.80
N ASP A 3 -6.09 -10.95 -18.58
CA ASP A 3 -6.06 -10.86 -20.06
C ASP A 3 -7.41 -10.49 -20.66
N ARG A 4 -8.51 -10.96 -20.07
CA ARG A 4 -9.87 -10.62 -20.53
C ARG A 4 -10.16 -9.15 -20.30
N PHE A 5 -9.77 -8.59 -19.14
CA PHE A 5 -9.93 -7.16 -18.89
C PHE A 5 -9.04 -6.31 -19.79
N MET A 6 -7.82 -6.76 -20.09
CA MET A 6 -6.95 -6.10 -21.06
C MET A 6 -7.56 -6.11 -22.47
N ALA A 7 -8.20 -7.19 -22.88
CA ALA A 7 -8.94 -7.26 -24.14
C ALA A 7 -10.11 -6.27 -24.17
N VAL A 8 -10.95 -6.22 -23.11
CA VAL A 8 -12.05 -5.24 -23.02
C VAL A 8 -11.54 -3.81 -23.09
N ARG A 9 -10.45 -3.48 -22.38
CA ARG A 9 -9.83 -2.14 -22.44
C ARG A 9 -9.36 -1.79 -23.85
N LYS A 10 -8.70 -2.74 -24.53
CA LYS A 10 -8.25 -2.56 -25.91
C LYS A 10 -9.42 -2.29 -26.86
N ASP A 11 -10.51 -3.04 -26.73
CA ASP A 11 -11.70 -2.86 -27.57
C ASP A 11 -12.35 -1.48 -27.36
N ILE A 12 -12.46 -1.02 -26.11
CA ILE A 12 -12.96 0.33 -25.78
C ILE A 12 -12.13 1.41 -26.46
N ILE A 13 -10.79 1.30 -26.38
CA ILE A 13 -9.85 2.25 -26.99
C ILE A 13 -9.96 2.23 -28.51
N VAL A 14 -9.95 1.04 -29.13
CA VAL A 14 -10.02 0.88 -30.59
C VAL A 14 -11.33 1.43 -31.16
N GLN A 15 -12.44 1.27 -30.43
CA GLN A 15 -13.74 1.82 -30.81
C GLN A 15 -13.90 3.31 -30.48
N GLY A 16 -12.91 3.95 -29.85
CA GLY A 16 -12.97 5.37 -29.46
C GLY A 16 -14.05 5.68 -28.42
N LEU A 17 -14.42 4.69 -27.59
CA LEU A 17 -15.47 4.85 -26.59
C LEU A 17 -14.91 5.57 -25.34
N ALA A 18 -15.38 6.79 -25.09
CA ALA A 18 -15.00 7.60 -23.92
C ALA A 18 -16.20 8.08 -23.07
N GLY A 19 -17.40 7.59 -23.38
CA GLY A 19 -18.63 7.93 -22.67
C GLY A 19 -18.72 7.32 -21.26
N SER A 20 -19.79 7.67 -20.54
CA SER A 20 -20.04 7.21 -19.17
C SER A 20 -20.01 5.67 -19.01
N GLY A 21 -20.48 4.93 -20.02
CA GLY A 21 -20.41 3.46 -20.04
C GLY A 21 -18.97 2.93 -20.04
N ALA A 22 -18.09 3.50 -20.88
CA ALA A 22 -16.69 3.12 -20.92
C ALA A 22 -15.97 3.48 -19.61
N GLN A 23 -16.26 4.65 -19.05
CA GLN A 23 -15.74 5.07 -17.75
C GLN A 23 -16.17 4.10 -16.64
N ALA A 24 -17.45 3.73 -16.57
CA ALA A 24 -17.96 2.78 -15.57
C ALA A 24 -17.24 1.42 -15.63
N ILE A 25 -16.96 0.92 -16.85
CA ILE A 25 -16.19 -0.31 -17.05
C ILE A 25 -14.76 -0.13 -16.50
N TYR A 26 -14.08 0.97 -16.84
CA TYR A 26 -12.73 1.25 -16.37
C TYR A 26 -12.64 1.35 -14.85
N LYS A 27 -13.58 2.06 -14.21
CA LYS A 27 -13.66 2.15 -12.74
C LYS A 27 -13.68 0.76 -12.10
N ARG A 28 -14.54 -0.14 -12.61
CA ARG A 28 -14.64 -1.53 -12.11
C ARG A 28 -13.36 -2.33 -12.35
N ILE A 29 -12.77 -2.23 -13.54
CA ILE A 29 -11.52 -2.92 -13.87
C ILE A 29 -10.38 -2.47 -12.94
N ILE A 30 -10.24 -1.16 -12.69
CA ILE A 30 -9.21 -0.62 -11.81
C ILE A 30 -9.40 -1.13 -10.38
N ARG A 31 -10.62 -1.03 -9.82
CA ARG A 31 -10.93 -1.54 -8.48
C ARG A 31 -10.66 -3.04 -8.35
N PHE A 32 -11.03 -3.82 -9.37
CA PHE A 32 -10.70 -5.24 -9.45
C PHE A 32 -9.19 -5.47 -9.37
N HIS A 33 -8.39 -4.79 -10.20
CA HIS A 33 -6.94 -4.98 -10.20
C HIS A 33 -6.30 -4.55 -8.88
N ILE A 34 -6.78 -3.47 -8.23
CA ILE A 34 -6.29 -3.07 -6.90
C ILE A 34 -6.52 -4.17 -5.87
N LEU A 35 -7.73 -4.72 -5.80
CA LEU A 35 -8.06 -5.78 -4.85
C LEU A 35 -7.33 -7.08 -5.18
N PHE A 36 -7.33 -7.47 -6.44
CA PHE A 36 -6.74 -8.73 -6.91
C PHE A 36 -5.22 -8.75 -6.71
N ASP A 37 -4.55 -7.62 -6.97
CA ASP A 37 -3.11 -7.48 -6.73
C ASP A 37 -2.76 -7.56 -5.24
N TYR A 38 -3.66 -7.13 -4.35
CA TYR A 38 -3.50 -7.34 -2.90
C TYR A 38 -3.68 -8.80 -2.52
N LEU A 39 -4.79 -9.43 -2.93
CA LEU A 39 -5.11 -10.83 -2.59
C LEU A 39 -4.05 -11.82 -3.06
N LEU A 40 -3.37 -11.53 -4.17
CA LEU A 40 -2.31 -12.37 -4.71
C LEU A 40 -0.89 -11.93 -4.32
N THR A 41 -0.74 -10.94 -3.44
CA THR A 41 0.61 -10.48 -3.01
C THR A 41 1.43 -11.58 -2.35
N GLU A 42 0.78 -12.57 -1.74
CA GLU A 42 1.47 -13.68 -1.10
C GLU A 42 1.87 -14.81 -2.06
N GLN A 43 1.44 -14.74 -3.33
CA GLN A 43 1.75 -15.77 -4.30
C GLN A 43 3.12 -15.51 -4.92
N VAL A 44 3.95 -16.54 -4.91
CA VAL A 44 5.31 -16.54 -5.48
C VAL A 44 5.24 -16.76 -7.00
N PRO A 45 6.06 -16.08 -7.82
CA PRO A 45 6.22 -16.42 -9.22
C PRO A 45 6.50 -17.93 -9.43
N PRO A 46 5.94 -18.56 -10.48
CA PRO A 46 5.28 -17.95 -11.63
C PRO A 46 3.77 -17.73 -11.47
N VAL A 47 3.19 -17.98 -10.29
CA VAL A 47 1.73 -17.97 -10.11
C VAL A 47 1.14 -16.57 -10.34
N PHE A 48 1.84 -15.54 -9.88
CA PHE A 48 1.42 -14.15 -10.02
C PHE A 48 2.62 -13.23 -10.14
N ASP A 49 2.55 -12.28 -11.07
CA ASP A 49 3.51 -11.18 -11.19
C ASP A 49 2.86 -9.87 -10.71
N ALA A 50 3.27 -9.43 -9.52
CA ALA A 50 2.78 -8.19 -8.92
C ALA A 50 3.10 -6.94 -9.77
N HIS A 51 4.17 -6.96 -10.58
CA HIS A 51 4.48 -5.84 -11.47
C HIS A 51 3.44 -5.71 -12.58
N MET A 52 3.01 -6.83 -13.15
CA MET A 52 1.94 -6.84 -14.16
C MET A 52 0.62 -6.33 -13.57
N GLY A 53 0.26 -6.77 -12.36
CA GLY A 53 -0.93 -6.29 -11.64
C GLY A 53 -0.91 -4.77 -11.45
N LEU A 54 0.20 -4.25 -10.93
CA LEU A 54 0.37 -2.82 -10.69
C LEU A 54 0.41 -1.99 -11.98
N ASN A 55 1.01 -2.51 -13.05
CA ASN A 55 1.01 -1.88 -14.37
C ASN A 55 -0.39 -1.81 -14.99
N ALA A 56 -1.23 -2.83 -14.77
CA ALA A 56 -2.62 -2.80 -15.19
C ALA A 56 -3.40 -1.68 -14.48
N VAL A 57 -3.18 -1.50 -13.17
CA VAL A 57 -3.77 -0.40 -12.39
C VAL A 57 -3.29 0.96 -12.92
N ARG A 58 -1.96 1.15 -13.10
CA ARG A 58 -1.38 2.40 -13.63
C ARG A 58 -2.00 2.79 -14.97
N SER A 59 -1.98 1.85 -15.91
CA SER A 59 -2.48 2.07 -17.26
C SER A 59 -4.00 2.31 -17.25
N GLY A 60 -4.75 1.61 -16.40
CA GLY A 60 -6.19 1.82 -16.24
C GLY A 60 -6.52 3.22 -15.72
N LEU A 61 -5.84 3.65 -14.65
CA LEU A 61 -6.00 4.98 -14.06
C LEU A 61 -5.65 6.09 -15.06
N ALA A 62 -4.52 5.97 -15.77
CA ALA A 62 -4.11 6.96 -16.76
C ALA A 62 -5.18 7.16 -17.85
N THR A 63 -5.73 6.08 -18.40
CA THR A 63 -6.81 6.17 -19.40
C THR A 63 -8.09 6.76 -18.81
N LEU A 64 -8.47 6.35 -17.58
CA LEU A 64 -9.69 6.87 -16.95
C LEU A 64 -9.59 8.37 -16.65
N LEU A 65 -8.42 8.85 -16.19
CA LEU A 65 -8.18 10.27 -15.98
C LEU A 65 -8.22 11.06 -17.30
N ASP A 66 -7.69 10.50 -18.39
CA ASP A 66 -7.82 11.09 -19.72
C ASP A 66 -9.29 11.17 -20.17
N PHE A 67 -10.12 10.17 -19.86
CA PHE A 67 -11.57 10.25 -20.11
C PHE A 67 -12.23 11.41 -19.36
N PHE A 68 -11.91 11.62 -18.09
CA PHE A 68 -12.44 12.76 -17.32
C PHE A 68 -11.98 14.09 -17.92
N GLN A 69 -10.70 14.21 -18.28
CA GLN A 69 -10.17 15.42 -18.92
C GLN A 69 -10.83 15.69 -20.27
N ASN A 70 -11.06 14.66 -21.09
CA ASN A 70 -11.66 14.80 -22.41
C ASN A 70 -13.16 15.08 -22.33
N ALA A 71 -13.89 14.47 -21.39
CA ALA A 71 -15.30 14.78 -21.14
C ALA A 71 -15.45 16.26 -20.74
N HIS A 72 -14.56 16.75 -19.88
CA HIS A 72 -14.51 18.16 -19.49
C HIS A 72 -14.19 19.08 -20.68
N LYS A 73 -13.18 18.76 -21.50
CA LYS A 73 -12.79 19.59 -22.67
C LYS A 73 -13.92 19.77 -23.69
N HIS A 74 -14.75 18.74 -23.89
CA HIS A 74 -15.81 18.76 -24.90
C HIS A 74 -17.16 19.24 -24.37
N GLY A 75 -17.24 19.70 -23.11
CA GLY A 75 -18.49 20.13 -22.50
C GLY A 75 -19.56 19.03 -22.37
N ARG A 76 -19.19 17.75 -22.61
CA ARG A 76 -20.13 16.61 -22.62
C ARG A 76 -20.47 16.11 -21.20
N MET A 77 -20.01 16.82 -20.17
CA MET A 77 -20.39 16.59 -18.78
C MET A 77 -21.79 17.16 -18.46
N ALA A 78 -22.36 17.96 -19.36
CA ALA A 78 -23.51 18.81 -19.06
C ALA A 78 -24.79 18.31 -19.73
N ASP A 79 -25.48 17.39 -19.03
CA ASP A 79 -26.94 17.47 -18.90
C ASP A 79 -27.39 17.42 -17.43
N SER A 80 -26.48 17.14 -16.47
CA SER A 80 -26.74 17.26 -15.03
C SER A 80 -25.72 18.19 -14.37
N GLU A 81 -25.96 19.50 -14.44
CA GLU A 81 -25.05 20.60 -14.08
C GLU A 81 -24.48 20.62 -12.64
N ASN A 82 -24.70 19.63 -11.76
CA ASN A 82 -24.34 19.76 -10.35
C ASN A 82 -23.58 18.61 -9.68
N GLU A 83 -23.31 17.50 -10.37
CA GLU A 83 -22.49 16.44 -9.77
C GLU A 83 -21.11 16.44 -10.40
N VAL A 84 -20.18 17.15 -9.75
CA VAL A 84 -18.75 16.81 -9.82
C VAL A 84 -18.68 15.31 -9.61
N GLU A 85 -18.20 14.59 -10.62
CA GLU A 85 -18.30 13.14 -10.61
C GLU A 85 -17.58 12.61 -9.37
N PRO A 86 -18.29 12.05 -8.37
CA PRO A 86 -17.72 11.71 -7.05
C PRO A 86 -16.60 10.66 -7.16
N HIS A 87 -16.49 10.03 -8.32
CA HIS A 87 -15.44 9.10 -8.67
C HIS A 87 -14.12 9.77 -9.05
N LEU A 88 -14.11 11.00 -9.57
CA LEU A 88 -12.85 11.67 -9.92
C LEU A 88 -11.92 11.76 -8.69
N ASP A 89 -12.45 12.19 -7.54
CA ASP A 89 -11.71 12.25 -6.29
C ASP A 89 -11.14 10.88 -5.86
N GLU A 90 -11.95 9.83 -5.99
CA GLU A 90 -11.55 8.44 -5.69
C GLU A 90 -10.35 7.98 -6.52
N PHE A 91 -10.44 8.14 -7.84
CA PHE A 91 -9.42 7.65 -8.76
C PHE A 91 -8.18 8.53 -8.77
N LEU A 92 -8.31 9.83 -8.49
CA LEU A 92 -7.17 10.71 -8.22
C LEU A 92 -6.43 10.28 -6.96
N ALA A 93 -7.13 9.97 -5.88
CA ALA A 93 -6.53 9.46 -4.65
C ALA A 93 -5.76 8.14 -4.89
N TYR A 94 -6.34 7.18 -5.63
CA TYR A 94 -5.65 5.96 -6.01
C TYR A 94 -4.40 6.24 -6.86
N TYR A 95 -4.51 7.14 -7.81
CA TYR A 95 -3.38 7.54 -8.64
C TYR A 95 -2.26 8.19 -7.81
N THR A 96 -2.59 9.08 -6.87
CA THR A 96 -1.62 9.66 -5.94
C THR A 96 -0.90 8.57 -5.14
N LEU A 97 -1.63 7.62 -4.54
CA LEU A 97 -1.03 6.52 -3.78
C LEU A 97 -0.11 5.64 -4.63
N LEU A 98 -0.50 5.38 -5.88
CA LEU A 98 0.29 4.60 -6.82
C LEU A 98 1.59 5.30 -7.21
N GLN A 99 1.55 6.62 -7.40
CA GLN A 99 2.76 7.40 -7.66
C GLN A 99 3.69 7.45 -6.44
N LEU A 100 3.18 7.40 -5.21
CA LEU A 100 4.03 7.26 -4.02
C LEU A 100 4.89 6.00 -4.07
N HIS A 101 4.31 4.89 -4.55
CA HIS A 101 5.05 3.65 -4.75
C HIS A 101 6.21 3.86 -5.73
N ASP A 102 5.99 4.59 -6.83
CA ASP A 102 6.99 4.82 -7.87
C ASP A 102 8.13 5.74 -7.39
N VAL A 103 7.79 6.80 -6.64
CA VAL A 103 8.78 7.68 -6.01
C VAL A 103 9.63 6.91 -4.99
N LEU A 104 9.01 6.06 -4.18
CA LEU A 104 9.73 5.25 -3.19
C LEU A 104 10.60 4.17 -3.84
N SER A 105 10.11 3.50 -4.88
CA SER A 105 10.83 2.43 -5.58
C SER A 105 11.99 2.97 -6.43
N SER A 106 11.81 4.11 -7.09
CA SER A 106 12.87 4.74 -7.90
C SER A 106 14.03 5.27 -7.05
N GLY A 107 13.74 5.73 -5.83
CA GLY A 107 14.76 6.17 -4.88
C GLY A 107 15.70 5.04 -4.42
N GLU A 108 15.29 3.76 -4.50
CA GLU A 108 16.22 2.65 -4.18
C GLU A 108 17.36 2.51 -5.18
N ARG A 109 17.23 3.07 -6.39
CA ARG A 109 18.26 2.97 -7.45
C ARG A 109 19.29 4.09 -7.42
N ARG A 110 19.07 5.15 -6.64
CA ARG A 110 20.01 6.26 -6.52
C ARG A 110 20.72 6.13 -5.18
N GLU A 111 22.02 5.84 -5.20
CA GLU A 111 22.86 5.78 -4.00
C GLU A 111 22.70 7.08 -3.19
N ALA A 112 22.14 6.93 -1.98
CA ALA A 112 22.15 7.79 -0.79
C ALA A 112 22.51 9.29 -0.92
N GLY A 113 22.10 9.97 -1.98
CA GLY A 113 22.03 11.42 -2.02
C GLY A 113 20.88 11.93 -1.16
N PRO A 114 20.94 13.16 -0.61
CA PRO A 114 19.75 13.82 -0.08
C PRO A 114 18.68 13.73 -1.17
N CYS A 115 17.47 13.31 -0.81
CA CYS A 115 16.39 13.11 -1.77
C CYS A 115 16.20 14.38 -2.60
N ASP A 116 16.78 14.43 -3.80
CA ASP A 116 16.61 15.55 -4.70
C ASP A 116 15.11 15.73 -4.89
N GLY A 117 14.60 16.87 -4.44
CA GLY A 117 13.16 17.14 -4.29
C GLY A 117 12.36 16.94 -5.58
N ASP A 118 13.03 16.83 -6.73
CA ASP A 118 12.47 16.62 -8.06
C ASP A 118 11.43 15.51 -8.15
N GLY A 119 11.61 14.36 -7.49
CA GLY A 119 10.64 13.25 -7.59
C GLY A 119 9.30 13.59 -6.91
N TRP A 120 9.38 14.11 -5.69
CA TRP A 120 8.23 14.54 -4.90
C TRP A 120 7.57 15.76 -5.51
N THR A 121 8.37 16.74 -5.95
CA THR A 121 7.89 17.94 -6.64
C THR A 121 7.17 17.56 -7.93
N LYS A 122 7.70 16.64 -8.75
CA LYS A 122 6.98 16.15 -9.94
C LYS A 122 5.67 15.45 -9.59
N LEU A 123 5.63 14.65 -8.53
CA LEU A 123 4.39 14.02 -8.06
C LEU A 123 3.36 15.06 -7.62
N PHE A 124 3.75 15.99 -6.75
CA PHE A 124 2.87 17.06 -6.29
C PHE A 124 2.44 17.93 -7.46
N LEU A 125 3.35 18.43 -8.29
CA LEU A 125 3.04 19.24 -9.46
C LEU A 125 2.15 18.50 -10.45
N HIS A 126 2.36 17.20 -10.69
CA HIS A 126 1.51 16.45 -11.60
C HIS A 126 0.11 16.26 -11.04
N THR A 127 -0.02 15.92 -9.75
CA THR A 127 -1.33 15.80 -9.09
C THR A 127 -2.03 17.15 -9.05
N TYR A 128 -1.35 18.21 -8.60
CA TYR A 128 -1.85 19.58 -8.58
C TYR A 128 -2.20 20.10 -9.97
N ARG A 129 -1.41 19.79 -11.00
CA ARG A 129 -1.71 20.18 -12.38
C ARG A 129 -2.96 19.47 -12.90
N VAL A 130 -3.13 18.19 -12.60
CA VAL A 130 -4.37 17.48 -12.95
C VAL A 130 -5.55 18.13 -12.24
N LEU A 131 -5.40 18.52 -10.97
CA LEU A 131 -6.41 19.25 -10.20
C LEU A 131 -6.72 20.63 -10.81
N GLU A 132 -5.70 21.45 -11.05
CA GLU A 132 -5.83 22.77 -11.64
C GLU A 132 -6.42 22.72 -13.05
N GLU A 133 -6.01 21.78 -13.91
CA GLU A 133 -6.59 21.61 -15.24
C GLU A 133 -8.05 21.18 -15.20
N THR A 134 -8.47 20.43 -14.17
CA THR A 134 -9.88 20.09 -13.93
C THR A 134 -10.67 21.25 -13.31
N GLU A 135 -10.06 22.10 -12.48
CA GLU A 135 -10.74 23.22 -11.78
C GLU A 135 -10.83 24.50 -12.63
N LEU A 136 -9.72 24.92 -13.27
CA LEU A 136 -9.63 26.19 -14.01
C LEU A 136 -10.58 26.22 -15.21
N LYS A 137 -10.72 25.10 -15.92
CA LYS A 137 -11.60 25.02 -17.09
C LYS A 137 -13.08 25.00 -16.72
N SER A 138 -13.43 24.58 -15.50
CA SER A 138 -14.80 24.63 -15.01
C SER A 138 -15.22 26.08 -14.71
N CYS A 139 -14.28 26.92 -14.28
CA CYS A 139 -14.54 28.31 -13.90
C CYS A 139 -14.51 29.30 -15.08
N GLU A 140 -13.67 29.11 -16.10
CA GLU A 140 -13.54 30.07 -17.21
C GLU A 140 -14.79 30.17 -18.10
N ASN A 141 -15.58 29.12 -18.20
CA ASN A 141 -16.80 29.11 -19.04
C ASN A 141 -18.04 29.68 -18.34
N SER A 142 -18.02 29.86 -17.01
CA SER A 142 -19.10 30.53 -16.28
C SER A 142 -18.74 31.99 -16.02
N LYS A 143 -19.25 32.92 -16.84
CA LYS A 143 -19.11 34.38 -16.62
C LYS A 143 -19.77 34.87 -15.32
N THR A 144 -20.46 34.00 -14.60
CA THR A 144 -20.95 34.25 -13.25
C THR A 144 -19.77 34.19 -12.28
N LYS A 145 -19.59 35.23 -11.46
CA LYS A 145 -18.68 35.26 -10.30
C LYS A 145 -19.07 34.16 -9.30
N LEU A 146 -18.80 32.90 -9.65
CA LEU A 146 -18.88 31.80 -8.71
C LEU A 146 -17.78 32.09 -7.69
N ARG A 147 -18.21 32.50 -6.48
CA ARG A 147 -17.41 32.36 -5.26
C ARG A 147 -16.67 31.03 -5.37
N ARG A 148 -15.34 31.02 -5.19
CA ARG A 148 -14.52 29.81 -5.06
C ARG A 148 -15.32 28.78 -4.28
N ARG A 149 -16.02 27.86 -4.96
CA ARG A 149 -16.66 26.74 -4.30
C ARG A 149 -15.47 25.96 -3.80
N ASP A 150 -15.41 25.73 -2.49
CA ASP A 150 -14.41 24.87 -1.90
C ASP A 150 -14.62 23.47 -2.51
N PHE A 151 -13.95 23.20 -3.63
CA PHE A 151 -13.85 21.88 -4.21
C PHE A 151 -13.08 21.04 -3.20
N SER A 152 -13.79 20.47 -2.24
CA SER A 152 -13.21 19.50 -1.35
C SER A 152 -13.08 18.20 -2.12
N LEU A 153 -11.84 17.81 -2.41
CA LEU A 153 -11.49 16.47 -2.86
C LEU A 153 -10.96 15.70 -1.65
N PRO A 154 -11.84 15.29 -0.70
CA PRO A 154 -11.42 14.75 0.58
C PRO A 154 -10.57 13.48 0.45
N ARG A 155 -10.88 12.60 -0.52
CA ARG A 155 -10.13 11.35 -0.73
C ARG A 155 -8.73 11.64 -1.25
N THR A 156 -8.60 12.57 -2.18
CA THR A 156 -7.32 13.04 -2.71
C THR A 156 -6.51 13.75 -1.63
N GLN A 157 -7.15 14.64 -0.85
CA GLN A 157 -6.50 15.30 0.29
C GLN A 157 -6.01 14.29 1.31
N TRP A 158 -6.80 13.25 1.60
CA TRP A 158 -6.41 12.14 2.46
C TRP A 158 -5.17 11.41 1.92
N ALA A 159 -5.13 11.06 0.63
CA ALA A 159 -3.95 10.45 0.00
C ALA A 159 -2.71 11.37 0.05
N LEU A 160 -2.89 12.68 -0.14
CA LEU A 160 -1.81 13.67 -0.04
C LEU A 160 -1.22 13.79 1.37
N GLN A 161 -1.94 13.42 2.43
CA GLN A 161 -1.36 13.38 3.78
C GLN A 161 -0.27 12.32 3.89
N TYR A 162 -0.43 11.16 3.23
CA TYR A 162 0.62 10.14 3.13
C TYR A 162 1.81 10.67 2.34
N ALA A 163 1.54 11.32 1.20
CA ALA A 163 2.58 11.95 0.39
C ALA A 163 3.42 12.94 1.20
N LYS A 164 2.78 13.84 1.96
CA LYS A 164 3.45 14.82 2.82
C LYS A 164 4.28 14.15 3.92
N ALA A 165 3.77 13.08 4.54
CA ALA A 165 4.51 12.34 5.56
C ALA A 165 5.78 11.69 4.99
N LEU A 166 5.68 11.05 3.82
CA LEU A 166 6.80 10.37 3.15
C LEU A 166 7.83 11.36 2.60
N ALA A 167 7.39 12.45 1.98
CA ALA A 167 8.27 13.51 1.47
C ALA A 167 9.09 14.16 2.58
N ALA A 168 8.51 14.31 3.78
CA ALA A 168 9.21 14.81 4.96
C ALA A 168 10.11 13.77 5.65
N GLY A 169 10.20 12.54 5.13
CA GLY A 169 10.90 11.43 5.80
C GLY A 169 10.28 11.06 7.16
N ASN A 170 9.04 11.47 7.42
CA ASN A 170 8.35 11.23 8.69
C ASN A 170 7.60 9.90 8.65
N TRP A 171 8.36 8.80 8.69
CA TRP A 171 7.83 7.44 8.61
C TRP A 171 6.89 7.09 9.77
N ALA A 172 7.15 7.61 10.96
CA ALA A 172 6.27 7.44 12.11
C ALA A 172 4.88 8.06 11.88
N ARG A 173 4.81 9.24 11.24
CA ARG A 173 3.53 9.84 10.83
C ARG A 173 2.84 8.99 9.78
N PHE A 174 3.56 8.49 8.76
CA PHE A 174 3.00 7.59 7.77
C PHE A 174 2.37 6.35 8.43
N HIS A 175 3.09 5.68 9.33
CA HIS A 175 2.62 4.51 10.06
C HIS A 175 1.42 4.82 10.96
N ARG A 176 1.39 5.98 11.64
CA ARG A 176 0.20 6.42 12.40
C ARG A 176 -1.01 6.69 11.52
N LEU A 177 -0.82 7.27 10.33
CA LEU A 177 -1.91 7.42 9.35
C LEU A 177 -2.42 6.04 8.88
N CYS A 178 -1.53 5.04 8.82
CA CYS A 178 -1.90 3.64 8.61
C CYS A 178 -2.45 2.94 9.86
N MET A 179 -2.64 3.60 11.00
CA MET A 179 -3.21 2.97 12.20
C MET A 179 -4.48 3.66 12.67
N ASN A 180 -4.66 4.94 12.34
CA ASN A 180 -5.87 5.70 12.59
C ASN A 180 -6.97 5.33 11.58
N TRP A 181 -7.35 4.05 11.58
CA TRP A 181 -8.30 3.44 10.67
C TRP A 181 -9.74 3.44 11.17
N ASP A 182 -9.92 3.64 12.48
CA ASP A 182 -11.21 3.64 13.19
C ASP A 182 -11.99 4.95 13.05
N LEU A 183 -11.60 5.82 12.10
CA LEU A 183 -12.46 6.93 11.75
C LEU A 183 -13.77 6.36 11.22
N VAL A 184 -14.89 6.78 11.81
CA VAL A 184 -16.26 6.44 11.40
C VAL A 184 -16.39 6.75 9.91
N LEU A 185 -16.12 5.75 9.08
CA LEU A 185 -16.25 5.89 7.64
C LEU A 185 -17.74 5.90 7.34
N ARG A 186 -18.17 6.88 6.55
CA ARG A 186 -19.46 6.77 5.89
C ARG A 186 -19.44 5.48 5.07
N GLU A 187 -20.55 4.78 5.05
CA GLU A 187 -20.67 3.51 4.33
C GLU A 187 -20.23 3.64 2.86
N GLU A 188 -20.54 4.80 2.25
CA GLU A 188 -20.14 5.22 0.90
C GLU A 188 -18.62 5.29 0.66
N ASP A 189 -17.82 5.51 1.71
CA ASP A 189 -16.35 5.63 1.63
C ASP A 189 -15.63 4.32 1.98
N ARG A 190 -16.36 3.30 2.48
CA ARG A 190 -15.75 2.04 2.93
C ARG A 190 -14.99 1.34 1.82
N THR A 191 -15.62 1.19 0.65
CA THR A 191 -15.00 0.61 -0.55
C THR A 191 -13.75 1.38 -0.96
N PHE A 192 -13.81 2.72 -0.92
CA PHE A 192 -12.65 3.55 -1.24
C PHE A 192 -11.47 3.22 -0.33
N HIS A 193 -11.69 3.24 0.99
CA HIS A 193 -10.63 3.04 1.96
C HIS A 193 -10.05 1.62 1.93
N VAL A 194 -10.86 0.59 1.70
CA VAL A 194 -10.37 -0.80 1.54
C VAL A 194 -9.39 -0.90 0.38
N LEU A 195 -9.77 -0.37 -0.79
CA LEU A 195 -8.92 -0.40 -1.98
C LEU A 195 -7.71 0.53 -1.86
N ALA A 196 -7.86 1.70 -1.23
CA ALA A 196 -6.73 2.57 -0.93
C ALA A 196 -5.70 1.89 -0.01
N ARG A 197 -6.17 1.11 0.98
CA ARG A 197 -5.31 0.30 1.85
C ARG A 197 -4.59 -0.79 1.08
N CYS A 198 -5.25 -1.43 0.09
CA CYS A 198 -4.59 -2.38 -0.81
C CYS A 198 -3.39 -1.75 -1.53
N LEU A 199 -3.51 -0.49 -1.97
CA LEU A 199 -2.39 0.26 -2.57
C LEU A 199 -1.32 0.66 -1.56
N ILE A 200 -1.72 1.19 -0.39
CA ILE A 200 -0.80 1.55 0.70
C ILE A 200 -0.01 0.33 1.18
N PHE A 201 -0.62 -0.86 1.14
CA PHE A 201 0.00 -2.09 1.57
C PHE A 201 1.34 -2.34 0.88
N LYS A 202 1.41 -2.01 -0.42
CA LYS A 202 2.62 -2.14 -1.25
C LYS A 202 3.75 -1.22 -0.80
N LEU A 203 3.45 -0.17 -0.03
CA LEU A 203 4.44 0.78 0.51
C LEU A 203 5.11 0.27 1.79
N PHE A 204 4.52 -0.68 2.53
CA PHE A 204 5.05 -1.14 3.81
C PHE A 204 6.49 -1.68 3.74
N PRO A 205 6.86 -2.56 2.79
CA PRO A 205 8.22 -3.09 2.74
C PRO A 205 9.29 -1.97 2.63
N ILE A 206 9.07 -1.02 1.73
CA ILE A 206 10.02 0.09 1.48
C ILE A 206 10.05 1.06 2.67
N THR A 207 8.88 1.43 3.20
CA THR A 207 8.78 2.39 4.32
C THR A 207 9.34 1.81 5.62
N ARG A 208 9.08 0.54 5.93
CA ARG A 208 9.65 -0.14 7.10
C ARG A 208 11.17 -0.25 7.00
N ARG A 209 11.68 -0.60 5.82
CA ARG A 209 13.14 -0.64 5.55
C ARG A 209 13.78 0.72 5.81
N ARG A 210 13.28 1.77 5.16
CA ARG A 210 13.82 3.14 5.32
C ARG A 210 13.71 3.65 6.76
N SER A 211 12.64 3.29 7.46
CA SER A 211 12.48 3.60 8.88
C SER A 211 13.60 2.99 9.71
N MET A 212 13.92 1.71 9.47
CA MET A 212 15.01 1.02 10.18
C MET A 212 16.39 1.57 9.81
N GLU A 213 16.64 1.87 8.54
CA GLU A 213 17.89 2.49 8.10
C GLU A 213 18.08 3.86 8.77
N LEU A 214 17.05 4.70 8.81
CA LEU A 214 17.11 5.98 9.50
C LEU A 214 17.31 5.80 11.01
N TRP A 215 16.57 4.88 11.61
CA TRP A 215 16.67 4.58 13.04
C TRP A 215 18.06 4.11 13.42
N SER A 216 18.67 3.21 12.63
CA SER A 216 20.03 2.74 12.85
C SER A 216 21.11 3.83 12.77
N LYS A 217 20.84 4.92 12.05
CA LYS A 217 21.75 6.07 11.96
C LYS A 217 21.62 6.99 13.17
N VAL A 218 20.42 7.09 13.75
CA VAL A 218 20.13 8.00 14.87
C VAL A 218 20.42 7.35 16.21
N MET A 219 20.09 6.06 16.38
CA MET A 219 20.37 5.36 17.62
C MET A 219 21.86 5.02 17.70
N PHE A 220 22.54 5.61 18.67
CA PHE A 220 23.87 5.18 19.07
C PHE A 220 23.80 3.71 19.55
N GLN A 221 24.87 2.94 19.32
CA GLN A 221 25.00 1.47 19.53
C GLN A 221 24.54 0.89 20.89
N LYS A 222 24.10 1.72 21.84
CA LYS A 222 23.79 1.34 23.22
C LYS A 222 22.30 1.18 23.52
N GLU A 223 21.40 1.79 22.75
CA GLU A 223 19.97 1.69 23.02
C GLU A 223 19.37 0.41 22.43
N LYS A 224 18.70 -0.36 23.28
CA LYS A 224 18.00 -1.58 22.89
C LYS A 224 16.54 -1.27 22.68
N MET A 225 15.96 -1.81 21.61
CA MET A 225 14.52 -1.75 21.37
C MET A 225 13.93 -3.13 21.61
N SER A 226 12.76 -3.20 22.24
CA SER A 226 12.00 -4.44 22.32
C SER A 226 11.37 -4.78 20.96
N VAL A 227 11.12 -6.07 20.71
CA VAL A 227 10.38 -6.50 19.51
C VAL A 227 8.99 -5.84 19.45
N ASP A 228 8.35 -5.63 20.60
CA ASP A 228 7.04 -4.99 20.72
C ASP A 228 7.06 -3.50 20.33
N GLU A 229 8.14 -2.79 20.63
CA GLU A 229 8.32 -1.40 20.19
C GLU A 229 8.51 -1.34 18.67
N VAL A 230 9.32 -2.22 18.09
CA VAL A 230 9.48 -2.30 16.63
C VAL A 230 8.16 -2.67 15.96
N GLN A 231 7.42 -3.63 16.54
CA GLN A 231 6.13 -4.07 16.01
C GLN A 231 5.14 -2.90 15.95
N ARG A 232 5.03 -2.12 17.03
CA ARG A 232 4.16 -0.94 17.10
C ARG A 232 4.64 0.17 16.18
N LEU A 233 5.94 0.45 16.16
CA LEU A 233 6.52 1.53 15.34
C LEU A 233 6.33 1.27 13.84
N LEU A 234 6.55 0.03 13.41
CA LEU A 234 6.53 -0.39 12.01
C LEU A 234 5.22 -1.04 11.58
N CYS A 235 4.22 -1.03 12.44
CA CYS A 235 2.87 -1.49 12.13
C CYS A 235 2.84 -2.95 11.67
N PHE A 236 3.55 -3.85 12.34
CA PHE A 236 3.48 -5.28 12.06
C PHE A 236 2.26 -5.91 12.74
N GLY A 237 1.65 -6.88 12.07
CA GLY A 237 0.46 -7.56 12.61
C GLY A 237 0.78 -8.49 13.78
N ASN A 238 2.04 -8.94 13.91
CA ASN A 238 2.47 -9.81 15.00
C ASN A 238 4.00 -9.80 15.18
N ALA A 239 4.44 -10.33 16.33
CA ALA A 239 5.84 -10.40 16.70
C ALA A 239 6.66 -11.29 15.74
N LYS A 240 6.04 -12.35 15.18
CA LYS A 240 6.71 -13.25 14.22
C LYS A 240 7.13 -12.51 12.94
N GLN A 241 6.24 -11.74 12.32
CA GLN A 241 6.56 -10.93 11.14
C GLN A 241 7.62 -9.88 11.44
N THR A 242 7.55 -9.30 12.63
CA THR A 242 8.51 -8.32 13.12
C THR A 242 9.89 -8.96 13.25
N PHE A 243 9.96 -10.18 13.79
CA PHE A 243 11.17 -10.99 13.89
C PHE A 243 11.73 -11.39 12.53
N ASP A 244 10.89 -11.94 11.65
CA ASP A 244 11.25 -12.37 10.30
C ASP A 244 11.81 -11.19 9.49
N PHE A 245 11.17 -10.02 9.60
CA PHE A 245 11.65 -8.77 9.01
C PHE A 245 13.03 -8.39 9.55
N MET A 246 13.20 -8.36 10.87
CA MET A 246 14.48 -7.96 11.47
C MET A 246 15.62 -8.90 11.08
N ARG A 247 15.35 -10.20 11.03
CA ARG A 247 16.32 -11.20 10.56
C ARG A 247 16.74 -10.96 9.11
N LEU A 248 15.79 -10.58 8.24
CA LEU A 248 16.07 -10.25 6.84
C LEU A 248 17.07 -9.09 6.70
N PHE A 249 17.01 -8.11 7.61
CA PHE A 249 17.93 -6.98 7.63
C PHE A 249 19.22 -7.24 8.42
N GLY A 250 19.46 -8.48 8.85
CA GLY A 250 20.66 -8.87 9.58
C GLY A 250 20.74 -8.28 10.99
N LEU A 251 19.60 -7.92 11.58
CA LEU A 251 19.53 -7.41 12.95
C LEU A 251 19.67 -8.58 13.93
N GLU A 252 20.65 -8.48 14.84
CA GLU A 252 20.88 -9.50 15.86
C GLU A 252 19.84 -9.39 16.98
N LEU A 253 19.08 -10.45 17.16
CA LEU A 253 18.09 -10.57 18.23
C LEU A 253 18.74 -11.20 19.46
N SER A 254 18.56 -10.55 20.62
CA SER A 254 18.95 -11.12 21.91
C SER A 254 17.73 -11.47 22.74
N CYS A 255 17.63 -12.72 23.15
CA CYS A 255 16.59 -13.13 24.09
C CYS A 255 17.19 -13.12 25.48
N TYR A 256 16.57 -12.39 26.42
CA TYR A 256 16.93 -12.48 27.83
C TYR A 256 15.73 -13.06 28.58
N CYS A 257 15.92 -14.21 29.20
CA CYS A 257 14.93 -14.73 30.13
C CYS A 257 15.08 -13.98 31.45
N THR A 258 14.20 -13.02 31.73
CA THR A 258 14.10 -12.44 33.06
C THR A 258 13.36 -13.43 33.96
N CYS A 259 14.12 -14.30 34.62
CA CYS A 259 13.59 -15.11 35.72
C CYS A 259 13.29 -14.16 36.88
N THR A 260 12.05 -13.70 37.01
CA THR A 260 11.61 -13.01 38.23
C THR A 260 11.71 -14.00 39.39
N SER A 261 12.70 -13.78 40.24
CA SER A 261 13.07 -14.63 41.37
C SER A 261 12.17 -14.35 42.58
N SER A 262 10.85 -14.31 42.40
CA SER A 262 9.93 -14.05 43.50
C SER A 262 9.82 -15.22 44.50
N ASP A 263 10.35 -16.40 44.17
CA ASP A 263 10.29 -17.61 45.03
C ASP A 263 11.66 -18.21 45.39
N MET A 264 12.77 -17.51 45.15
CA MET A 264 14.06 -17.97 45.69
C MET A 264 14.21 -17.52 47.15
N LYS A 265 13.63 -18.34 48.04
CA LYS A 265 14.10 -18.41 49.43
C LYS A 265 15.60 -18.70 49.45
N GLU A 266 16.26 -17.95 50.32
CA GLU A 266 17.69 -17.82 50.56
C GLU A 266 18.54 -19.09 50.39
N GLY A 267 19.71 -18.92 49.76
CA GLY A 267 20.87 -19.80 50.02
C GLY A 267 21.60 -20.35 48.79
N GLY A 268 22.16 -19.51 47.91
CA GLY A 268 23.08 -20.02 46.88
C GLY A 268 23.69 -18.96 45.97
N ARG A 269 25.02 -18.97 45.82
CA ARG A 269 25.83 -18.04 45.01
C ARG A 269 25.30 -17.91 43.57
N LYS A 270 25.07 -16.67 43.12
CA LYS A 270 24.74 -16.34 41.72
C LYS A 270 26.00 -16.41 40.84
N GLN A 271 26.08 -17.38 39.94
CA GLN A 271 26.96 -17.32 38.77
C GLN A 271 26.12 -16.83 37.57
N ASN A 272 26.55 -15.73 36.95
CA ASN A 272 25.96 -15.24 35.71
C ASN A 272 26.52 -16.06 34.54
N ALA A 273 25.83 -17.14 34.16
CA ALA A 273 26.18 -17.91 32.97
C ALA A 273 25.71 -17.18 31.70
N TRP A 274 26.65 -16.58 30.98
CA TRP A 274 26.49 -16.17 29.59
C TRP A 274 26.96 -17.33 28.71
N GLU A 275 26.04 -18.21 28.31
CA GLU A 275 26.35 -19.19 27.26
C GLU A 275 25.80 -18.68 25.91
N ARG A 276 26.70 -18.55 24.94
CA ARG A 276 26.35 -18.32 23.53
C ARG A 276 25.56 -19.56 23.05
N PRO A 277 24.40 -19.40 22.40
CA PRO A 277 23.81 -20.51 21.67
C PRO A 277 24.66 -20.74 20.43
N GLU A 278 25.37 -21.86 20.38
CA GLU A 278 26.02 -22.32 19.15
C GLU A 278 24.96 -22.63 18.09
N SER A 279 25.31 -22.26 16.86
CA SER A 279 24.47 -22.33 15.68
C SER A 279 24.07 -23.75 15.31
N SER A 280 22.82 -23.90 14.89
CA SER A 280 22.20 -25.09 14.27
C SER A 280 21.59 -26.11 15.23
N SER A 281 20.33 -25.87 15.57
CA SER A 281 19.26 -26.87 15.60
C SER A 281 17.97 -26.16 15.98
N THR A 282 16.84 -26.62 15.45
CA THR A 282 15.51 -26.24 15.90
C THR A 282 15.40 -26.47 17.41
N ALA A 283 15.58 -25.41 18.19
CA ALA A 283 15.33 -25.43 19.61
C ALA A 283 13.81 -25.49 19.85
N THR A 284 13.26 -26.69 19.89
CA THR A 284 12.00 -26.95 20.57
C THR A 284 12.19 -26.67 22.05
N VAL A 285 11.76 -25.48 22.47
CA VAL A 285 11.65 -25.09 23.88
C VAL A 285 10.67 -26.06 24.55
N THR A 286 11.21 -27.13 25.12
CA THR A 286 10.50 -28.13 25.91
C THR A 286 10.94 -27.94 27.35
N GLY A 287 9.98 -27.61 28.23
CA GLY A 287 10.21 -27.59 29.68
C GLY A 287 10.29 -26.20 30.33
N CYS A 288 9.25 -25.36 30.20
CA CYS A 288 8.96 -24.35 31.20
C CYS A 288 7.44 -24.24 31.36
N SER A 289 6.87 -24.93 32.34
CA SER A 289 5.42 -25.06 32.53
C SER A 289 4.77 -23.86 33.23
N GLN A 290 5.52 -22.77 33.47
CA GLN A 290 4.97 -21.51 33.96
C GLN A 290 5.04 -20.48 32.84
N LYS A 291 3.88 -19.93 32.44
CA LYS A 291 3.73 -18.80 31.52
C LYS A 291 4.44 -17.56 32.09
N LYS A 292 5.77 -17.51 32.04
CA LYS A 292 6.56 -16.30 32.29
C LYS A 292 6.82 -15.64 30.93
N GLY A 293 6.50 -14.34 30.83
CA GLY A 293 6.71 -13.56 29.62
C GLY A 293 8.19 -13.52 29.25
N ILE A 294 8.52 -13.94 28.03
CA ILE A 294 9.85 -13.79 27.46
C ILE A 294 9.94 -12.39 26.86
N ASN A 295 10.77 -11.52 27.43
CA ASN A 295 11.06 -10.21 26.86
C ASN A 295 12.26 -10.33 25.90
N CYS A 296 11.99 -10.17 24.61
CA CYS A 296 13.01 -10.15 23.58
C CYS A 296 13.48 -8.71 23.33
N HIS A 297 14.80 -8.48 23.47
CA HIS A 297 15.44 -7.19 23.22
C HIS A 297 16.33 -7.26 21.97
N LEU A 298 16.47 -6.14 21.28
CA LEU A 298 17.23 -6.06 20.04
C LEU A 298 18.57 -5.38 20.27
N TYR A 299 19.58 -5.88 19.55
CA TYR A 299 20.84 -5.19 19.38
C TYR A 299 21.01 -4.81 17.92
N TYR A 300 21.17 -3.52 17.68
CA TYR A 300 21.74 -3.08 16.42
C TYR A 300 23.26 -3.24 16.50
N LYS A 301 23.77 -4.34 15.96
CA LYS A 301 25.19 -4.48 15.66
C LYS A 301 25.34 -4.25 14.17
N PRO A 302 25.83 -3.09 13.70
CA PRO A 302 26.08 -2.92 12.29
C PRO A 302 27.07 -4.00 11.87
N ARG A 303 26.62 -4.95 11.04
CA ARG A 303 27.57 -5.71 10.23
C ARG A 303 28.15 -4.70 9.25
N ASP A 304 29.46 -4.50 9.31
CA ASP A 304 30.22 -3.73 8.31
C ASP A 304 29.97 -4.24 6.85
N ALA A 305 29.28 -5.37 6.69
CA ALA A 305 28.91 -5.99 5.43
C ALA A 305 27.67 -5.39 4.71
N LEU A 306 26.85 -4.53 5.34
CA LEU A 306 25.64 -3.99 4.69
C LEU A 306 25.93 -2.98 3.57
N LEU A 307 27.13 -2.40 3.53
CA LEU A 307 27.52 -1.37 2.55
C LEU A 307 28.35 -1.89 1.37
N HIS A 308 28.81 -3.16 1.37
CA HIS A 308 29.78 -3.64 0.38
C HIS A 308 29.54 -5.05 -0.20
N SER A 309 28.38 -5.69 -0.02
CA SER A 309 28.11 -6.97 -0.71
C SER A 309 27.49 -6.75 -2.11
N PRO A 310 28.19 -7.08 -3.22
CA PRO A 310 27.66 -6.96 -4.57
C PRO A 310 26.60 -8.03 -4.89
N SER A 311 26.41 -9.04 -4.03
CA SER A 311 25.45 -10.13 -4.26
C SER A 311 24.00 -9.77 -3.91
N ILE A 312 23.74 -8.55 -3.44
CA ILE A 312 22.40 -8.13 -2.99
C ILE A 312 21.44 -7.92 -4.19
N ALA A 313 21.96 -7.60 -5.38
CA ALA A 313 21.14 -7.44 -6.58
C ALA A 313 20.51 -8.76 -7.06
N GLN A 314 21.18 -9.91 -6.85
CA GLN A 314 20.65 -11.23 -7.21
C GLN A 314 19.52 -11.69 -6.27
N THR A 315 19.47 -11.19 -5.04
CA THR A 315 18.39 -11.51 -4.06
C THR A 315 17.08 -10.75 -4.30
N TYR A 316 16.96 -9.96 -5.37
CA TYR A 316 15.73 -9.20 -5.62
C TYR A 316 14.54 -10.09 -5.98
N GLU A 317 14.76 -11.20 -6.69
CA GLU A 317 13.73 -12.23 -6.96
C GLU A 317 13.40 -13.04 -5.68
N ASP A 318 14.41 -13.39 -4.88
CA ASP A 318 14.19 -14.03 -3.58
C ASP A 318 13.44 -13.12 -2.59
N ARG A 319 13.55 -11.80 -2.72
CA ARG A 319 12.86 -10.80 -1.87
C ARG A 319 11.41 -10.55 -2.29
N GLN A 320 11.02 -10.77 -3.55
CA GLN A 320 9.62 -10.74 -3.95
C GLN A 320 8.84 -11.89 -3.30
N ASN A 321 9.47 -13.05 -3.11
CA ASN A 321 8.90 -14.17 -2.36
C ASN A 321 8.68 -13.89 -0.86
N ILE A 322 9.32 -12.84 -0.32
CA ILE A 322 9.27 -12.46 1.09
C ILE A 322 8.16 -11.41 1.37
N GLN A 323 7.64 -10.72 0.34
CA GLN A 323 6.40 -9.92 0.50
C GLN A 323 5.24 -10.78 1.03
N ALA A 324 5.24 -12.09 0.71
CA ALA A 324 4.27 -13.06 1.21
C ALA A 324 4.36 -13.31 2.74
N THR A 325 5.55 -13.35 3.32
CA THR A 325 5.76 -13.72 4.74
C THR A 325 5.62 -12.56 5.72
N LEU A 326 5.69 -11.31 5.23
CA LEU A 326 5.59 -10.08 6.03
C LEU A 326 4.19 -9.45 6.04
N CYS A 327 3.20 -10.18 5.51
CA CYS A 327 1.83 -9.76 5.35
C CYS A 327 1.10 -9.80 6.70
N PRO A 328 0.68 -8.67 7.30
CA PRO A 328 -0.19 -8.66 8.49
C PRO A 328 -1.36 -9.59 8.22
N ARG A 329 -1.71 -10.42 9.22
CA ARG A 329 -2.84 -11.33 9.11
C ARG A 329 -4.07 -10.55 8.63
N GLN A 330 -4.80 -11.16 7.71
CA GLN A 330 -6.06 -10.68 7.15
C GLN A 330 -7.08 -10.47 8.28
N ASP A 331 -7.20 -9.24 8.78
CA ASP A 331 -8.24 -8.87 9.75
C ASP A 331 -9.61 -8.75 9.06
N SER A 332 -10.67 -8.57 9.87
CA SER A 332 -12.10 -8.56 9.48
C SER A 332 -12.46 -7.81 8.19
N TRP A 333 -11.68 -6.81 7.78
CA TRP A 333 -11.89 -6.05 6.55
C TRP A 333 -11.61 -6.85 5.26
N VAL A 334 -10.87 -7.96 5.33
CA VAL A 334 -10.68 -8.87 4.18
C VAL A 334 -11.95 -9.65 3.89
N LEU A 335 -12.72 -10.02 4.93
CA LEU A 335 -14.07 -10.56 4.74
C LEU A 335 -14.98 -9.52 4.08
N ASP A 336 -14.88 -8.25 4.49
CA ASP A 336 -15.62 -7.16 3.82
C ASP A 336 -15.20 -7.00 2.35
N ALA A 337 -13.90 -7.08 2.06
CA ALA A 337 -13.38 -7.01 0.70
C ALA A 337 -13.78 -8.21 -0.16
N ALA A 338 -13.84 -9.41 0.43
CA ALA A 338 -14.31 -10.63 -0.23
C ALA A 338 -15.82 -10.54 -0.53
N ASN A 339 -16.62 -10.08 0.43
CA ASN A 339 -18.06 -9.85 0.26
C ASN A 339 -18.34 -8.80 -0.83
N MET A 340 -17.56 -7.70 -0.84
CA MET A 340 -17.60 -6.72 -1.92
C MET A 340 -17.18 -7.32 -3.28
N GLY A 341 -16.23 -8.25 -3.28
CA GLY A 341 -15.80 -8.97 -4.48
C GLY A 341 -16.95 -9.78 -5.09
N GLU A 342 -17.72 -10.48 -4.26
CA GLU A 342 -18.90 -11.26 -4.66
C GLU A 342 -20.02 -10.36 -5.19
N GLU A 343 -20.30 -9.23 -4.52
CA GLU A 343 -21.31 -8.26 -4.95
C GLU A 343 -20.94 -7.63 -6.30
N ASN A 344 -19.69 -7.20 -6.47
CA ASN A 344 -19.19 -6.68 -7.74
C ASN A 344 -19.20 -7.74 -8.86
N LEU A 345 -18.92 -9.02 -8.55
CA LEU A 345 -19.03 -10.11 -9.51
C LEU A 345 -20.48 -10.33 -9.96
N ARG A 346 -21.41 -10.28 -9.00
CA ARG A 346 -22.85 -10.43 -9.25
C ARG A 346 -23.38 -9.31 -10.13
N GLU A 347 -23.04 -8.07 -9.83
CA GLU A 347 -23.39 -6.92 -10.67
C GLU A 347 -22.73 -6.97 -12.06
N GLY A 348 -21.47 -7.41 -12.14
CA GLY A 348 -20.75 -7.59 -13.39
C GLY A 348 -21.41 -8.63 -14.30
N LYS A 349 -21.89 -9.72 -13.71
CA LYS A 349 -22.66 -10.76 -14.42
C LYS A 349 -23.97 -10.19 -14.98
N ILE A 350 -24.72 -9.44 -14.18
CA ILE A 350 -25.97 -8.78 -14.61
C ILE A 350 -25.73 -7.79 -15.76
N ALA A 351 -24.66 -6.99 -15.69
CA ALA A 351 -24.31 -6.04 -16.75
C ALA A 351 -23.91 -6.75 -18.05
N THR A 352 -23.19 -7.87 -17.94
CA THR A 352 -22.78 -8.68 -19.10
C THR A 352 -23.98 -9.33 -19.77
N GLU A 353 -24.93 -9.86 -18.98
CA GLU A 353 -26.17 -10.44 -19.49
C GLU A 353 -27.02 -9.39 -20.23
N LYS A 354 -27.17 -8.19 -19.65
CA LYS A 354 -27.87 -7.06 -20.31
C LYS A 354 -27.21 -6.64 -21.63
N LEU A 355 -25.88 -6.57 -21.67
CA LEU A 355 -25.14 -6.26 -22.92
C LEU A 355 -25.33 -7.36 -23.98
N GLN A 356 -25.37 -8.63 -23.58
CA GLN A 356 -25.65 -9.73 -24.51
C GLN A 356 -27.09 -9.69 -25.04
N GLU A 357 -28.07 -9.29 -24.23
CA GLU A 357 -29.45 -9.11 -24.69
C GLU A 357 -29.59 -7.95 -25.68
N LEU A 358 -28.98 -6.80 -25.39
CA LEU A 358 -28.94 -5.66 -26.31
C LEU A 358 -28.29 -6.05 -27.64
N TRP A 359 -27.19 -6.80 -27.60
CA TRP A 359 -26.51 -7.30 -28.79
C TRP A 359 -27.38 -8.26 -29.61
N LYS A 360 -28.13 -9.16 -28.96
CA LYS A 360 -29.08 -10.06 -29.64
C LYS A 360 -30.22 -9.28 -30.31
N GLY A 361 -30.67 -8.19 -29.71
CA GLY A 361 -31.68 -7.29 -30.28
C GLY A 361 -31.19 -6.56 -31.54
N MET A 362 -29.92 -6.13 -31.54
CA MET A 362 -29.31 -5.46 -32.69
C MET A 362 -29.10 -6.38 -33.90
N LYS A 363 -28.88 -7.68 -33.70
CA LYS A 363 -28.74 -8.66 -34.79
C LYS A 363 -30.06 -9.06 -35.48
N LYS A 364 -31.20 -8.68 -34.91
CA LYS A 364 -32.54 -9.00 -35.46
C LYS A 364 -33.14 -7.86 -36.30
N LYS A 365 -32.42 -6.75 -36.44
CA LYS A 365 -32.70 -5.68 -37.41
C LYS A 365 -31.64 -5.75 -38.50
#